data_AF-A0A1J0GI76-F1
#
_entry.id   AF-A0A1J0GI76-F1
#
_cell.length_a   1.000
_cell.length_b   1.000
_cell.length_c   1.000
_cell.angle_alpha   90.00
_cell.angle_beta   90.00
_cell.angle_gamma   90.00
#
_symmetry.space_group_name_H-M   'P 1'
#
loop_
_entity.id
_entity.type
_entity.pdbx_description
1 polymer ?
#
loop_
_entity_poly.entity_id
_entity_poly.type
_entity_poly.pdbx_seq_one_letter_code
_entity_poly.pdbx_strand_id
1 'polypeptide(L)' 'MDLKQLRLDNGIKLMKLAEILEISRQQYSNIEKGKGKMNAGRIEKLSKKFNIEPLLILKAWEETKSNEKRC' A
#
# COMPACT_ATOMS: atom_id res chain seq x y z
N MET A 1 7.61 -5.32 7.45
CA MET A 1 6.81 -5.81 6.30
C MET A 1 6.32 -4.59 5.53
N ASP A 2 6.69 -4.45 4.25
CA ASP A 2 6.24 -3.33 3.42
C ASP A 2 4.90 -3.61 2.70
N LEU A 3 4.31 -2.57 2.08
CA LEU A 3 3.03 -2.70 1.38
C LEU A 3 3.07 -3.69 0.21
N LYS A 4 4.22 -3.80 -0.46
CA LYS A 4 4.39 -4.70 -1.59
C LYS A 4 4.37 -6.16 -1.12
N GLN A 5 5.05 -6.44 -0.02
CA GLN A 5 5.07 -7.77 0.60
C GLN A 5 3.67 -8.15 1.07
N LEU A 6 2.95 -7.25 1.76
CA LEU A 6 1.56 -7.47 2.17
C LEU A 6 0.65 -7.85 0.99
N ARG A 7 0.81 -7.18 -0.16
CA ARG A 7 0.07 -7.51 -1.38
C ARG A 7 0.44 -8.91 -1.89
N LEU A 8 1.74 -9.23 -1.94
CA LEU A 8 2.24 -10.51 -2.46
C LEU A 8 1.79 -11.68 -1.58
N ASP A 9 1.84 -11.53 -0.26
CA ASP A 9 1.42 -12.54 0.71
C ASP A 9 -0.08 -12.88 0.57
N ASN A 10 -0.89 -11.91 0.16
CA ASN A 10 -2.32 -12.09 -0.11
C ASN A 10 -2.62 -12.52 -1.56
N GLY A 11 -1.60 -12.68 -2.42
CA GLY A 11 -1.78 -13.08 -3.82
C GLY A 11 -2.56 -12.05 -4.67
N ILE A 12 -2.62 -10.78 -4.24
CA ILE A 12 -3.44 -9.77 -4.91
C ILE A 12 -2.67 -9.11 -6.05
N LYS A 13 -3.30 -9.00 -7.22
CA LYS A 13 -2.76 -8.24 -8.35
C LYS A 13 -2.79 -6.76 -8.05
N LEU A 14 -1.73 -6.06 -8.46
CA LEU A 14 -1.57 -4.61 -8.28
C LEU A 14 -2.76 -3.81 -8.85
N MET A 15 -3.29 -4.24 -9.99
CA MET A 15 -4.46 -3.63 -10.64
C MET A 15 -5.74 -3.70 -9.77
N LYS A 16 -5.99 -4.82 -9.08
CA LYS A 16 -7.16 -4.96 -8.20
C LYS A 16 -7.11 -3.97 -7.03
N LEU A 17 -5.93 -3.70 -6.48
CA LEU A 17 -5.79 -2.74 -5.39
C LEU A 17 -5.91 -1.30 -5.89
N ALA A 18 -5.41 -1.02 -7.09
CA ALA A 18 -5.62 0.26 -7.74
C ALA A 18 -7.12 0.54 -7.98
N GLU A 19 -7.88 -0.46 -8.44
CA GLU A 19 -9.34 -0.40 -8.61
C GLU A 19 -10.06 -0.13 -7.29
N ILE A 20 -9.77 -0.88 -6.23
CA ILE A 20 -10.37 -0.68 -4.89
C ILE A 20 -10.11 0.74 -4.38
N LEU A 21 -8.92 1.24 -4.63
CA LEU A 21 -8.50 2.57 -4.21
C LEU A 21 -8.93 3.69 -5.16
N GLU A 22 -9.56 3.37 -6.29
CA GLU A 22 -9.99 4.31 -7.33
C GLU A 22 -8.83 5.20 -7.81
N ILE A 23 -7.67 4.59 -8.01
CA ILE A 23 -6.45 5.24 -8.50
C ILE A 23 -5.88 4.49 -9.69
N SER A 24 -4.95 5.14 -10.41
CA SER A 24 -4.28 4.45 -11.50
C SER A 24 -3.33 3.36 -10.99
N ARG A 25 -3.13 2.31 -11.79
CA ARG A 25 -2.12 1.28 -11.54
C ARG A 25 -0.73 1.89 -11.27
N GLN A 26 -0.37 2.93 -12.00
CA GLN A 26 0.90 3.63 -11.82
C GLN A 26 0.96 4.35 -10.46
N GLN A 27 -0.13 5.00 -10.05
CA GLN A 27 -0.21 5.64 -8.73
C GLN A 27 -0.04 4.61 -7.63
N TYR A 28 -0.72 3.46 -7.70
CA TYR A 28 -0.54 2.41 -6.71
C TYR A 28 0.86 1.79 -6.73
N SER A 29 1.48 1.65 -7.91
CA SER A 29 2.89 1.23 -7.98
C SER A 29 3.84 2.23 -7.34
N ASN A 30 3.58 3.54 -7.47
CA ASN A 30 4.37 4.58 -6.82
C ASN A 30 4.19 4.54 -5.30
N ILE A 31 3.00 4.18 -4.81
CA ILE A 31 2.71 3.96 -3.39
C ILE A 31 3.57 2.83 -2.83
N GLU A 32 3.62 1.68 -3.51
CA GLU A 32 4.48 0.54 -3.13
C GLU A 32 5.99 0.84 -3.24
N LYS A 33 6.36 1.94 -3.89
CA LYS A 33 7.75 2.39 -4.03
C LYS A 33 8.10 3.54 -3.07
N GLY A 34 7.21 3.93 -2.16
CA GLY A 34 7.43 5.05 -1.23
C GLY A 34 7.19 6.46 -1.83
N LYS A 35 7.04 6.57 -3.15
CA LYS A 35 6.83 7.83 -3.89
C LYS A 35 5.39 8.36 -3.84
N GLY A 36 4.43 7.51 -3.47
CA GLY A 36 3.00 7.84 -3.46
C GLY A 36 2.47 8.29 -2.09
N LYS A 37 1.63 9.33 -2.06
CA LYS A 37 0.98 9.83 -0.84
C LYS A 37 -0.21 8.96 -0.40
N MET A 38 -0.25 8.60 0.88
CA MET A 38 -1.40 7.93 1.50
C MET A 38 -2.23 8.95 2.26
N ASN A 39 -3.55 8.85 2.09
CA ASN A 39 -4.52 9.60 2.87
C ASN A 39 -5.32 8.61 3.72
N ALA A 40 -6.04 9.13 4.72
CA ALA A 40 -6.84 8.31 5.63
C ALA A 40 -7.83 7.39 4.88
N GLY A 41 -8.51 7.90 3.86
CA GLY A 41 -9.45 7.10 3.06
C GLY A 41 -8.82 5.89 2.36
N ARG A 42 -7.60 6.03 1.82
CA ARG A 42 -6.87 4.90 1.23
C ARG A 42 -6.43 3.88 2.28
N ILE A 43 -5.99 4.36 3.45
CA ILE A 43 -5.60 3.50 4.57
C ILE A 43 -6.79 2.67 5.04
N GLU A 44 -7.97 3.29 5.21
CA GLU A 44 -9.19 2.59 5.60
C GLU A 44 -9.63 1.55 4.57
N LYS A 45 -9.59 1.90 3.28
CA LYS A 45 -9.92 0.95 2.20
C LYS A 45 -8.97 -0.26 2.20
N LEU A 46 -7.66 -0.04 2.40
CA LEU A 46 -6.68 -1.12 2.51
C LEU A 46 -6.88 -1.95 3.78
N SER A 47 -7.13 -1.30 4.91
CA SER A 47 -7.43 -1.96 6.19
C SER A 47 -8.61 -2.91 6.05
N LYS A 48 -9.73 -2.44 5.46
CA LYS A 48 -10.90 -3.28 5.17
C LYS A 48 -10.58 -4.41 4.20
N LYS A 49 -9.76 -4.15 3.18
CA LYS A 49 -9.41 -5.15 2.16
C LYS A 49 -8.54 -6.28 2.71
N PHE A 50 -7.55 -5.94 3.53
CA PHE A 50 -6.61 -6.89 4.12
C PHE A 50 -7.07 -7.42 5.49
N ASN A 51 -8.19 -6.92 6.01
CA ASN A 51 -8.72 -7.23 7.34
C ASN A 51 -7.66 -7.05 8.45
N ILE A 52 -6.93 -5.93 8.40
CA ILE A 52 -5.92 -5.56 9.39
C ILE A 52 -6.13 -4.13 9.87
N GLU A 53 -5.59 -3.80 11.03
CA GLU A 53 -5.76 -2.46 11.59
C GLU A 53 -5.17 -1.36 10.69
N PRO A 54 -5.84 -0.19 10.58
CA PRO A 54 -5.32 0.97 9.84
C PRO A 54 -3.90 1.38 10.26
N LEU A 55 -3.57 1.21 11.55
CA LEU A 55 -2.25 1.51 12.09
C LEU A 55 -1.16 0.60 11.49
N LEU A 56 -1.46 -0.68 11.25
CA LEU A 56 -0.51 -1.60 10.61
C LEU A 56 -0.28 -1.23 9.14
N ILE A 57 -1.33 -0.82 8.42
CA ILE A 57 -1.20 -0.30 7.04
C ILE A 57 -0.33 0.95 7.01
N LEU A 58 -0.52 1.87 7.96
CA LEU A 58 0.28 3.08 8.06
C LEU A 58 1.75 2.76 8.31
N LYS A 59 2.05 1.88 9.27
CA LYS A 59 3.42 1.42 9.55
C LYS A 59 4.06 0.76 8.33
N ALA A 60 3.34 -0.12 7.63
CA ALA A 60 3.84 -0.76 6.41
C ALA A 60 4.19 0.27 5.33
N TRP A 61 3.38 1.32 5.15
CA TRP A 61 3.66 2.42 4.22
C TRP A 61 4.89 3.24 4.63
N GLU A 62 5.05 3.54 5.92
CA GLU A 62 6.23 4.24 6.45
C GLU A 62 7.52 3.43 6.24
N GLU A 63 7.47 2.12 6.50
CA GLU A 63 8.58 1.20 6.22
C GLU A 63 8.94 1.20 4.72
N THR A 64 7.93 1.27 3.85
CA THR A 64 8.12 1.33 2.39
C THR A 64 8.95 2.56 1.98
N LYS A 65 8.73 3.71 2.63
CA LYS A 65 9.53 4.93 2.39
C LYS A 65 10.94 4.84 2.94
N SER A 66 11.11 4.19 4.09
CA SER A 66 12.42 4.04 4.72
C SER A 66 13.34 3.16 3.86
N ASN A 67 12.79 2.11 3.24
CA ASN A 67 13.54 1.23 2.34
C ASN A 67 13.96 1.90 1.01
N GLU A 68 13.28 2.95 0.55
CA GLU A 68 13.72 3.73 -0.63
C GLU A 68 15.05 4.46 -0.39
N LYS A 69 15.37 4.81 0.87
CA LYS A 69 16.60 5.53 1.23
C LYS A 69 17.85 4.65 1.35
N ARG A 70 17.75 3.36 1.04
CA ARG A 70 18.85 2.38 1.19
C ARG A 70 19.65 2.12 -0.09
N CYS A 71 19.45 2.94 -1.12
CA CYS A 71 20.25 2.93 -2.35
C CYS A 71 21.16 4.16 -2.42
#